data_AF-A0A9D7TP97-F1
#
_entry.id   AF-A0A9D7TP97-F1
#
_cell.length_a   1.000
_cell.length_b   1.000
_cell.length_c   1.000
_cell.angle_alpha   90.00
_cell.angle_beta   90.00
_cell.angle_gamma   90.00
#
_symmetry.space_group_name_H-M   'P 1'
#
loop_
_entity.id
_entity.type
_entity.pdbx_description
1 polymer ?
#
loop_
_entity_poly.entity_id
_entity_poly.type
_entity_poly.pdbx_seq_one_letter_code
_entity_poly.pdbx_strand_id
1 'polypeptide(L)'
;MIALVLVAAISTGYGLLDDFVIREKNLAEKQKEKLQSELSFLRSQISPHFIFNILNSIVYLIRSNATLAESVTLKLSNLMRYMLYDSENAQISLDKEISYVENYIELQKIRFEEDVDIQYEKKGEATHQLIEPMLIIPFVENAFKHGVGMVENPTIKINVETTDNSFNFAVENKLSPEIASDKDESSGIGLKNVQRRLELLYPHNHKLDIKTEDGWFKVNLGLTL
;
A
#
# COMPACT_ATOMS: atom_id res chain seq x y z
N MET A 1 52.14 -11.33 41.57
CA MET A 1 51.76 -12.24 40.47
C MET A 1 50.24 -12.44 40.43
N ILE A 2 49.60 -12.93 41.50
CA ILE A 2 48.14 -13.18 41.55
C ILE A 2 47.30 -11.92 41.25
N ALA A 3 47.64 -10.77 41.85
CA ALA A 3 46.92 -9.51 41.61
C ALA A 3 47.00 -9.04 40.14
N LEU A 4 48.15 -9.22 39.47
CA LEU A 4 48.32 -8.88 38.06
C LEU A 4 47.46 -9.77 37.16
N VAL A 5 47.37 -11.06 37.47
CA VAL A 5 46.52 -12.01 36.75
C VAL A 5 45.03 -11.66 36.92
N LEU A 6 44.62 -11.27 38.14
CA LEU A 6 43.23 -10.84 38.40
C LEU A 6 42.87 -9.56 37.66
N VAL A 7 43.74 -8.55 37.66
CA VAL A 7 43.52 -7.30 36.92
C VAL A 7 43.45 -7.55 35.42
N ALA A 8 44.33 -8.41 34.88
CA ALA A 8 44.28 -8.80 33.47
C ALA A 8 42.97 -9.54 33.14
N ALA A 9 42.55 -10.50 33.96
CA ALA A 9 41.31 -11.26 33.74
C ALA A 9 40.06 -10.36 33.79
N ILE A 10 39.99 -9.40 34.71
CA ILE A 10 38.88 -8.44 34.81
C ILE A 10 38.89 -7.50 33.60
N SER A 11 40.05 -6.99 33.21
CA SER A 11 40.20 -6.10 32.04
C SER A 11 39.79 -6.80 30.74
N THR A 12 40.26 -8.03 30.52
CA THR A 12 39.86 -8.85 29.37
C THR A 12 38.37 -9.19 29.42
N GLY A 13 37.84 -9.56 30.58
CA GLY A 13 36.41 -9.82 30.75
C GLY A 13 35.54 -8.61 30.45
N TYR A 14 35.94 -7.42 30.91
CA TYR A 14 35.27 -6.16 30.59
C TYR A 14 35.33 -5.85 29.09
N GLY A 15 36.50 -6.00 28.46
CA GLY A 15 36.65 -5.78 27.02
C GLY A 15 35.77 -6.73 26.18
N LEU A 16 35.67 -8.01 26.55
CA LEU A 16 34.80 -8.97 25.86
C LEU A 16 33.32 -8.63 26.02
N LEU A 17 32.89 -8.13 27.19
CA LEU A 17 31.52 -7.69 27.41
C LEU A 17 31.19 -6.45 26.59
N ASP A 18 32.09 -5.46 26.55
CA ASP A 18 31.92 -4.25 25.75
C ASP A 18 31.86 -4.59 24.24
N ASP A 19 32.78 -5.44 23.77
CA ASP A 19 32.77 -5.96 22.40
C ASP A 19 31.47 -6.70 22.08
N PHE A 20 30.93 -7.50 23.00
CA PHE A 20 29.68 -8.21 22.81
C PHE A 20 28.50 -7.24 22.69
N VAL A 21 28.42 -6.23 23.56
CA VAL A 21 27.37 -5.20 23.52
C VAL A 21 27.45 -4.39 22.22
N ILE A 22 28.65 -3.99 21.79
CA ILE A 22 28.85 -3.27 20.53
C ILE A 22 28.45 -4.15 19.33
N ARG A 23 28.80 -5.43 19.33
CA ARG A 23 28.41 -6.38 18.26
C ARG A 23 26.91 -6.56 18.17
N GLU A 24 26.23 -6.77 19.30
CA GLU A 24 24.76 -6.88 19.37
C GLU A 24 24.09 -5.61 18.82
N LYS A 25 24.57 -4.44 19.24
CA LYS A 25 24.07 -3.15 18.72
C LYS A 25 24.26 -3.03 17.20
N ASN A 26 25.45 -3.32 16.71
CA ASN A 26 25.76 -3.27 15.28
C ASN A 26 24.93 -4.28 14.46
N LEU A 27 24.67 -5.47 15.01
CA LEU A 27 23.80 -6.47 14.37
C LEU A 27 22.36 -5.98 14.31
N ALA A 28 21.82 -5.43 15.40
CA ALA A 28 20.48 -4.85 15.43
C ALA A 28 20.34 -3.68 14.44
N GLU A 29 21.35 -2.81 14.35
CA GLU A 29 21.38 -1.69 13.41
C GLU A 29 21.40 -2.16 11.96
N LYS A 30 22.24 -3.14 11.62
CA LYS A 30 22.26 -3.77 10.28
C LYS A 30 20.93 -4.43 9.92
N GLN A 31 20.28 -5.09 10.88
CA GLN A 31 18.96 -5.69 10.66
C GLN A 31 17.91 -4.62 10.37
N LYS A 32 17.93 -3.51 11.11
CA LYS A 32 17.04 -2.37 10.90
C LYS A 32 17.27 -1.73 9.52
N GLU A 33 18.51 -1.46 9.14
CA GLU A 33 18.86 -0.90 7.82
C GLU A 33 18.41 -1.82 6.67
N LYS A 34 18.60 -3.13 6.84
CA LYS A 34 18.13 -4.13 5.88
C LYS A 34 16.62 -4.09 5.74
N LEU A 35 15.89 -4.03 6.86
CA LEU A 35 14.43 -3.96 6.85
C LEU A 35 13.93 -2.67 6.19
N GLN A 36 14.54 -1.52 6.49
CA GLN A 36 14.22 -0.25 5.85
C GLN A 36 14.46 -0.28 4.34
N SER A 37 15.56 -0.91 3.91
CA SER A 37 15.85 -1.09 2.48
C SER A 37 14.84 -2.02 1.80
N GLU A 38 14.44 -3.11 2.45
CA GLU A 38 13.39 -4.01 1.97
C GLU A 38 12.06 -3.26 1.82
N LEU A 39 11.66 -2.47 2.82
CA LEU A 39 10.45 -1.66 2.75
C LEU A 39 10.50 -0.61 1.63
N SER A 40 11.61 0.12 1.49
CA SER A 40 11.79 1.11 0.43
C SER A 40 11.67 0.49 -0.97
N PHE A 41 12.30 -0.66 -1.18
CA PHE A 41 12.19 -1.41 -2.43
C PHE A 41 10.75 -1.87 -2.72
N LEU A 42 10.03 -2.33 -1.70
CA LEU A 42 8.63 -2.74 -1.86
C LEU A 42 7.71 -1.56 -2.16
N ARG A 43 8.00 -0.36 -1.65
CA ARG A 43 7.25 0.89 -1.95
C ARG A 43 7.47 1.37 -3.39
N SER A 44 8.65 1.18 -3.98
CA SER A 44 8.98 1.72 -5.31
C SER A 44 8.30 1.00 -6.49
N GLN A 45 7.57 -0.11 -6.25
CA GLN A 45 6.90 -0.88 -7.32
C GLN A 45 5.57 -0.26 -7.81
N ILE A 46 5.48 1.07 -7.83
CA ILE A 46 4.34 1.82 -8.37
C ILE A 46 4.18 1.52 -9.88
N SER A 47 2.99 1.71 -10.44
CA SER A 47 2.71 1.53 -11.88
C SER A 47 2.91 2.81 -12.71
N PRO A 48 4.05 3.00 -13.42
CA PRO A 48 4.23 4.09 -14.39
C PRO A 48 3.11 4.18 -15.43
N HIS A 49 2.49 3.04 -15.75
CA HIS A 49 1.42 2.94 -16.72
C HIS A 49 0.17 3.71 -16.28
N PHE A 50 -0.16 3.74 -14.99
CA PHE A 50 -1.27 4.55 -14.49
C PHE A 50 -1.05 6.03 -14.81
N ILE A 51 0.12 6.58 -14.47
CA ILE A 51 0.46 7.99 -14.70
C ILE A 51 0.36 8.34 -16.19
N PHE A 52 0.92 7.48 -17.05
CA PHE A 52 0.83 7.66 -18.50
C PHE A 52 -0.62 7.72 -19.00
N ASN A 53 -1.49 6.86 -18.49
CA ASN A 53 -2.90 6.86 -18.88
C ASN A 53 -3.65 8.10 -18.42
N ILE A 54 -3.40 8.59 -17.20
CA ILE A 54 -4.02 9.83 -16.74
C ILE A 54 -3.56 11.02 -17.58
N LEU A 55 -2.27 11.08 -17.96
CA LEU A 55 -1.78 12.11 -18.88
C LEU A 55 -2.49 12.07 -20.23
N ASN A 56 -2.76 10.88 -20.78
CA ASN A 56 -3.53 10.75 -22.03
C ASN A 56 -4.97 11.25 -21.87
N SER A 57 -5.64 10.92 -20.76
CA SER A 57 -6.97 11.46 -20.44
C SER A 57 -6.95 12.99 -20.34
N ILE A 58 -5.92 13.58 -19.71
CA ILE A 58 -5.75 15.03 -19.65
C ILE A 58 -5.61 15.63 -21.05
N VAL A 59 -4.78 15.05 -21.92
CA VAL A 59 -4.60 15.53 -23.31
C VAL A 59 -5.92 15.55 -24.07
N TYR A 60 -6.75 14.52 -23.91
CA TYR A 60 -8.10 14.50 -24.46
C TYR A 60 -8.98 15.61 -23.86
N LEU A 61 -9.00 15.71 -22.53
CA LEU A 61 -9.82 16.68 -21.79
C LEU A 61 -9.46 18.13 -22.06
N ILE A 62 -8.20 18.46 -22.34
CA ILE A 62 -7.81 19.83 -22.72
C ILE A 62 -8.63 20.32 -23.92
N ARG A 63 -9.02 19.41 -24.83
CA ARG A 63 -9.79 19.75 -26.04
C ARG A 63 -11.30 19.66 -25.81
N SER A 64 -11.77 18.74 -24.98
CA SER A 64 -13.21 18.48 -24.77
C SER A 64 -13.80 19.20 -23.56
N ASN A 65 -13.05 19.36 -22.47
CA ASN A 65 -13.47 20.01 -21.23
C ASN A 65 -12.27 20.52 -20.41
N ALA A 66 -11.83 21.75 -20.68
CA ALA A 66 -10.63 22.33 -20.08
C ALA A 66 -10.71 22.49 -18.55
N THR A 67 -11.88 22.80 -18.00
CA THR A 67 -12.09 22.91 -16.54
C THR A 67 -11.92 21.55 -15.86
N LEU A 68 -12.44 20.48 -16.46
CA LEU A 68 -12.21 19.13 -15.96
C LEU A 68 -10.73 18.73 -16.09
N ALA A 69 -10.07 19.08 -17.19
CA ALA A 69 -8.64 18.84 -17.37
C ALA A 69 -7.78 19.49 -16.28
N GLU A 70 -8.09 20.73 -15.89
CA GLU A 70 -7.42 21.42 -14.77
C GLU A 70 -7.62 20.68 -13.45
N SER A 71 -8.85 20.29 -13.14
CA SER A 71 -9.17 19.52 -11.93
C SER A 71 -8.41 18.18 -11.87
N VAL A 72 -8.40 17.43 -12.97
CA VAL A 72 -7.66 16.16 -13.11
C VAL A 72 -6.16 16.37 -12.93
N THR A 73 -5.61 17.46 -13.50
CA THR A 73 -4.19 17.80 -13.38
C THR A 73 -3.81 18.09 -11.93
N LEU A 74 -4.65 18.83 -11.20
CA LEU A 74 -4.44 19.10 -9.77
C LEU A 74 -4.50 17.81 -8.93
N LYS A 75 -5.47 16.92 -9.20
CA LYS A 75 -5.57 15.61 -8.53
C LYS A 75 -4.34 14.75 -8.79
N LEU A 76 -3.86 14.68 -10.04
CA LEU A 76 -2.63 13.96 -10.38
C LEU A 76 -1.42 14.56 -9.65
N SER A 77 -1.30 15.89 -9.60
CA SER A 77 -0.23 16.57 -8.86
C SER A 77 -0.23 16.21 -7.37
N ASN A 78 -1.41 16.15 -6.75
CA ASN A 78 -1.56 15.74 -5.35
C ASN A 78 -1.17 14.28 -5.13
N LEU A 79 -1.57 13.37 -6.02
CA LEU A 79 -1.12 11.97 -5.96
C LEU A 79 0.41 11.88 -6.06
N MET A 80 1.02 12.59 -7.01
CA MET A 80 2.48 12.59 -7.18
C MET A 80 3.20 13.17 -5.96
N ARG A 81 2.67 14.25 -5.37
CA ARG A 81 3.23 14.83 -4.13
C ARG A 81 3.20 13.81 -2.99
N TYR A 82 2.09 13.12 -2.80
CA TYR A 82 1.97 12.08 -1.79
C TYR A 82 3.00 10.96 -2.02
N MET A 83 3.12 10.47 -3.26
CA MET A 83 4.09 9.44 -3.64
C MET A 83 5.54 9.86 -3.40
N LEU A 84 5.88 11.14 -3.54
CA LEU A 84 7.26 11.62 -3.42
C LEU A 84 7.66 12.01 -2.00
N TYR A 85 6.73 12.54 -1.19
CA TYR A 85 7.08 13.13 0.11
C TYR A 85 6.44 12.41 1.29
N ASP A 86 5.17 11.97 1.17
CA ASP A 86 4.49 11.30 2.27
C ASP A 86 4.87 9.81 2.35
N SER A 87 5.22 9.18 1.21
CA SER A 87 5.63 7.78 1.14
C SER A 87 6.99 7.48 1.80
N GLU A 88 7.81 8.49 2.06
CA GLU A 88 9.10 8.36 2.76
C GLU A 88 8.92 8.28 4.28
N ASN A 89 7.78 8.73 4.80
CA ASN A 89 7.51 8.69 6.23
C ASN A 89 7.32 7.24 6.73
N ALA A 90 7.61 7.03 8.02
CA ALA A 90 7.36 5.75 8.67
C ALA A 90 5.85 5.46 8.80
N GLN A 91 5.05 6.49 9.12
CA GLN A 91 3.60 6.44 9.16
C GLN A 91 3.01 7.80 8.79
N ILE A 92 1.76 7.79 8.37
CA ILE A 92 0.95 8.97 8.05
C ILE A 92 -0.43 8.84 8.70
N SER A 93 -1.24 9.91 8.72
CA SER A 93 -2.64 9.78 9.17
C SER A 93 -3.44 8.88 8.23
N LEU A 94 -4.32 8.07 8.79
CA LEU A 94 -5.22 7.22 8.03
C LEU A 94 -6.09 8.03 7.06
N ASP A 95 -6.54 9.22 7.47
CA ASP A 95 -7.30 10.12 6.62
C ASP A 95 -6.52 10.54 5.34
N LYS A 96 -5.20 10.73 5.43
CA LYS A 96 -4.35 11.00 4.27
C LYS A 96 -4.29 9.82 3.31
N GLU A 97 -4.16 8.59 3.82
CA GLU A 97 -4.16 7.38 2.99
C GLU A 97 -5.52 7.18 2.29
N ILE A 98 -6.62 7.38 3.01
CA ILE A 98 -7.98 7.31 2.45
C ILE A 98 -8.16 8.39 1.38
N SER A 99 -7.78 9.64 1.67
CA SER A 99 -7.85 10.75 0.71
C SER A 99 -7.03 10.48 -0.56
N TYR A 100 -5.88 9.82 -0.42
CA TYR A 100 -5.07 9.40 -1.56
C TYR A 100 -5.80 8.37 -2.44
N VAL A 101 -6.43 7.37 -1.83
CA VAL A 101 -7.25 6.39 -2.54
C VAL A 101 -8.49 7.01 -3.18
N GLU A 102 -9.17 7.93 -2.51
CA GLU A 102 -10.34 8.65 -3.06
C GLU A 102 -9.97 9.42 -4.33
N ASN A 103 -8.88 10.20 -4.29
CA ASN A 103 -8.39 10.92 -5.47
C ASN A 103 -8.00 9.96 -6.61
N TYR A 104 -7.43 8.79 -6.28
CA TYR A 104 -7.14 7.76 -7.28
C TYR A 104 -8.42 7.22 -7.93
N ILE A 105 -9.44 6.88 -7.13
CA ILE A 105 -10.72 6.36 -7.62
C ILE A 105 -11.40 7.38 -8.52
N GLU A 106 -11.40 8.66 -8.15
CA GLU A 106 -11.98 9.74 -8.97
C GLU A 106 -11.27 9.88 -10.32
N LEU A 107 -9.94 9.79 -10.34
CA LEU A 107 -9.19 9.80 -11.60
C LEU A 107 -9.52 8.60 -12.48
N GLN A 108 -9.72 7.41 -11.89
CA GLN A 108 -10.15 6.23 -12.64
C GLN A 108 -11.59 6.35 -13.14
N LYS A 109 -12.51 6.93 -12.35
CA LYS A 109 -13.88 7.24 -12.80
C LYS A 109 -13.88 8.14 -14.03
N ILE A 110 -13.02 9.15 -14.07
CA ILE A 110 -12.89 10.03 -15.24
C ILE A 110 -12.32 9.27 -16.45
N ARG A 111 -11.39 8.35 -16.22
CA ARG A 111 -10.77 7.57 -17.30
C ARG A 111 -11.72 6.55 -17.93
N PHE A 112 -12.54 5.89 -17.11
CA PHE A 112 -13.44 4.82 -17.55
C PHE A 112 -14.86 5.31 -17.81
N GLU A 113 -15.20 6.54 -17.44
CA GLU A 113 -16.53 7.13 -17.63
C GLU A 113 -17.65 6.16 -17.19
N GLU A 114 -18.54 5.78 -18.10
CA GLU A 114 -19.67 4.87 -17.85
C GLU A 114 -19.33 3.40 -18.18
N ASP A 115 -18.10 3.08 -18.62
CA ASP A 115 -17.71 1.72 -18.99
C ASP A 115 -17.55 0.78 -17.79
N VAL A 116 -17.47 1.33 -16.57
CA VAL A 116 -17.27 0.58 -15.33
C VAL A 116 -18.14 1.14 -14.21
N ASP A 117 -18.95 0.29 -13.59
CA ASP A 117 -19.71 0.65 -12.38
C ASP A 117 -18.77 0.68 -11.16
N ILE A 118 -18.43 1.88 -10.70
CA ILE A 118 -17.50 2.10 -9.59
C ILE A 118 -18.24 2.63 -8.36
N GLN A 119 -18.42 1.75 -7.38
CA GLN A 119 -19.10 2.02 -6.12
C GLN A 119 -18.07 2.25 -5.01
N TYR A 120 -18.14 3.40 -4.35
CA TYR A 120 -17.28 3.75 -3.22
C TYR A 120 -18.15 4.17 -2.04
N GLU A 121 -17.97 3.52 -0.90
CA GLU A 121 -18.64 3.87 0.35
C GLU A 121 -17.60 4.06 1.47
N LYS A 122 -17.74 5.17 2.22
CA LYS A 122 -16.93 5.48 3.39
C LYS A 122 -17.84 5.66 4.60
N LYS A 123 -17.52 4.97 5.71
CA LYS A 123 -18.21 5.10 7.00
C LYS A 123 -17.21 5.37 8.12
N GLY A 124 -17.61 6.23 9.04
CA GLY A 124 -16.79 6.66 10.17
C GLY A 124 -15.78 7.75 9.80
N GLU A 125 -15.03 8.20 10.80
CA GLU A 125 -14.04 9.27 10.66
C GLU A 125 -12.68 8.79 11.17
N ALA A 126 -11.64 9.06 10.39
CA ALA A 126 -10.26 8.71 10.72
C ALA A 126 -9.58 9.86 11.46
N THR A 127 -9.89 10.03 12.74
CA THR A 127 -9.51 11.24 13.48
C THR A 127 -8.06 11.22 13.99
N HIS A 128 -7.56 10.05 14.44
CA HIS A 128 -6.27 9.95 15.15
C HIS A 128 -5.41 8.72 14.80
N GLN A 129 -5.83 7.89 13.85
CA GLN A 129 -5.11 6.66 13.50
C GLN A 129 -3.96 6.93 12.54
N LEU A 130 -2.88 6.16 12.70
CA LEU A 130 -1.72 6.19 11.82
C LEU A 130 -1.62 4.90 11.01
N ILE A 131 -1.25 5.02 9.75
CA ILE A 131 -1.07 3.89 8.84
C ILE A 131 0.24 4.02 8.06
N GLU A 132 0.80 2.89 7.69
CA GLU A 132 1.87 2.80 6.71
C GLU A 132 1.37 3.39 5.37
N PRO A 133 2.10 4.34 4.76
CA PRO A 133 1.68 4.96 3.51
C PRO A 133 1.62 3.96 2.36
N MET A 134 0.71 4.17 1.41
CA MET A 134 0.56 3.35 0.20
C MET A 134 0.28 1.87 0.50
N LEU A 135 -0.35 1.56 1.63
CA LEU A 135 -0.64 0.19 2.03
C LEU A 135 -1.86 -0.37 1.28
N ILE A 136 -2.91 0.45 1.12
CA ILE A 136 -4.20 -0.02 0.55
C ILE A 136 -4.32 0.22 -0.96
N ILE A 137 -3.56 1.18 -1.51
CA ILE A 137 -3.63 1.51 -2.94
C ILE A 137 -3.39 0.30 -3.87
N PRO A 138 -2.49 -0.67 -3.58
CA PRO A 138 -2.26 -1.78 -4.51
C PRO A 138 -3.48 -2.68 -4.69
N PHE A 139 -4.37 -2.77 -3.69
CA PHE A 139 -5.62 -3.51 -3.82
C PHE A 139 -6.59 -2.82 -4.80
N VAL A 140 -6.65 -1.49 -4.74
CA VAL A 140 -7.47 -0.67 -5.65
C VAL A 140 -6.90 -0.73 -7.05
N GLU A 141 -5.58 -0.57 -7.23
CA GLU A 141 -4.91 -0.73 -8.51
C GLU A 141 -5.18 -2.11 -9.13
N ASN A 142 -5.12 -3.16 -8.32
CA ASN A 142 -5.42 -4.52 -8.76
C ASN A 142 -6.87 -4.66 -9.25
N ALA A 143 -7.83 -4.08 -8.52
CA ALA A 143 -9.24 -4.08 -8.91
C ALA A 143 -9.47 -3.36 -10.24
N PHE A 144 -8.82 -2.21 -10.48
CA PHE A 144 -8.90 -1.52 -11.78
C PHE A 144 -8.13 -2.21 -12.90
N LYS A 145 -7.07 -2.95 -12.57
CA LYS A 145 -6.29 -3.70 -13.57
C LYS A 145 -7.05 -4.90 -14.10
N HIS A 146 -7.76 -5.63 -13.22
CA HIS A 146 -8.40 -6.91 -13.54
C HIS A 146 -9.93 -6.82 -13.64
N GLY A 147 -10.54 -5.76 -13.12
CA GLY A 147 -11.98 -5.54 -13.09
C GLY A 147 -12.54 -4.76 -14.28
N VAL A 148 -11.72 -4.46 -15.28
CA VAL A 148 -12.07 -3.67 -16.47
C VAL A 148 -11.61 -4.39 -17.75
N GLY A 149 -12.11 -3.97 -18.92
CA GLY A 149 -11.74 -4.55 -20.22
C GLY A 149 -12.73 -5.63 -20.67
N MET A 150 -12.28 -6.88 -20.80
CA MET A 150 -13.12 -8.02 -21.24
C MET A 150 -14.02 -8.59 -20.12
N VAL A 151 -14.49 -7.74 -19.21
CA VAL A 151 -15.39 -8.11 -18.13
C VAL A 151 -16.81 -7.76 -18.53
N GLU A 152 -17.76 -8.69 -18.39
CA GLU A 152 -19.15 -8.40 -18.67
C GLU A 152 -19.76 -7.56 -17.54
N ASN A 153 -20.31 -6.38 -17.88
CA ASN A 153 -20.79 -5.38 -16.93
C ASN A 153 -19.76 -5.10 -15.82
N PRO A 154 -18.59 -4.52 -16.15
CA PRO A 154 -17.49 -4.28 -15.21
C PRO A 154 -18.00 -3.57 -13.95
N THR A 155 -17.67 -4.12 -12.78
CA THR A 155 -18.10 -3.56 -11.50
C THR A 155 -16.96 -3.65 -10.50
N ILE A 156 -16.67 -2.54 -9.84
CA ILE A 156 -15.70 -2.42 -8.75
C ILE A 156 -16.40 -1.80 -7.56
N LYS A 157 -16.29 -2.44 -6.40
CA LYS A 157 -16.85 -1.93 -5.14
C LYS A 157 -15.75 -1.79 -4.12
N ILE A 158 -15.69 -0.63 -3.48
CA ILE A 158 -14.68 -0.26 -2.51
C ILE A 158 -15.40 0.26 -1.27
N ASN A 159 -15.16 -0.37 -0.13
CA ASN A 159 -15.74 0.02 1.14
C ASN A 159 -14.64 0.33 2.15
N VAL A 160 -14.78 1.47 2.82
CA VAL A 160 -13.90 1.93 3.88
C VAL A 160 -14.75 2.11 5.14
N GLU A 161 -14.42 1.38 6.19
CA GLU A 161 -15.08 1.53 7.49
C GLU A 161 -14.04 1.78 8.57
N THR A 162 -14.18 2.89 9.28
CA THR A 162 -13.26 3.31 10.33
C THR A 162 -14.00 3.48 11.66
N THR A 163 -13.39 2.98 12.73
CA THR A 163 -13.76 3.27 14.13
C THR A 163 -12.51 3.74 14.88
N ASP A 164 -12.64 4.13 16.15
CA ASP A 164 -11.52 4.64 16.96
C ASP A 164 -10.26 3.75 16.94
N ASN A 165 -10.45 2.42 16.95
CA ASN A 165 -9.33 1.45 17.07
C ASN A 165 -9.26 0.45 15.90
N SER A 166 -10.13 0.58 14.89
CA SER A 166 -10.15 -0.36 13.78
C SER A 166 -10.30 0.33 12.44
N PHE A 167 -9.59 -0.18 11.45
CA PHE A 167 -9.76 0.18 10.05
C PHE A 167 -10.07 -1.07 9.24
N ASN A 168 -11.20 -1.08 8.56
CA ASN A 168 -11.60 -2.15 7.65
C ASN A 168 -11.66 -1.59 6.22
N PHE A 169 -11.01 -2.29 5.32
CA PHE A 169 -10.95 -1.98 3.91
C PHE A 169 -11.37 -3.19 3.10
N ALA A 170 -12.37 -3.04 2.24
CA ALA A 170 -12.79 -4.08 1.33
C ALA A 170 -12.77 -3.56 -0.10
N VAL A 171 -12.21 -4.35 -1.03
CA VAL A 171 -12.35 -4.11 -2.46
C VAL A 171 -12.74 -5.40 -3.16
N GLU A 172 -13.74 -5.31 -4.03
CA GLU A 172 -14.14 -6.40 -4.89
C GLU A 172 -14.33 -5.95 -6.32
N ASN A 173 -13.94 -6.80 -7.27
CA ASN A 173 -14.17 -6.58 -8.69
C ASN A 173 -14.69 -7.85 -9.35
N LYS A 174 -15.56 -7.69 -10.35
CA LYS A 174 -15.92 -8.81 -11.22
C LYS A 174 -14.70 -9.27 -12.01
N LEU A 175 -14.63 -10.57 -12.25
CA LEU A 175 -13.63 -11.19 -13.11
C LEU A 175 -14.21 -11.47 -14.49
N SER A 176 -13.34 -11.42 -15.50
CA SER A 176 -13.67 -11.96 -16.81
C SER A 176 -13.76 -13.49 -16.73
N PRO A 177 -14.69 -14.14 -17.45
CA PRO A 177 -14.80 -15.60 -17.49
C PRO A 177 -13.49 -16.32 -17.85
N GLU A 178 -12.62 -15.69 -18.66
CA GLU A 178 -11.33 -16.24 -19.07
C GLU A 178 -10.30 -16.23 -17.92
N ILE A 179 -10.28 -15.15 -17.12
CA ILE A 179 -9.36 -14.97 -15.97
C ILE A 179 -9.73 -15.88 -14.79
N ALA A 180 -11.01 -16.27 -14.67
CA ALA A 180 -11.43 -17.22 -13.63
C ALA A 180 -10.80 -18.62 -13.80
N SER A 181 -10.26 -18.93 -14.98
CA SER A 181 -9.68 -20.24 -15.32
C SER A 181 -8.15 -20.30 -15.18
N ASP A 182 -7.46 -19.16 -15.28
CA ASP A 182 -6.00 -19.09 -15.16
C ASP A 182 -5.57 -18.56 -13.79
N LYS A 183 -4.84 -19.39 -13.04
CA LYS A 183 -4.08 -18.97 -11.87
C LYS A 183 -2.89 -18.13 -12.35
N ASP A 184 -3.16 -16.89 -12.72
CA ASP A 184 -2.16 -16.01 -13.29
C ASP A 184 -1.12 -15.63 -12.23
N GLU A 185 0.00 -16.36 -12.20
CA GLU A 185 1.14 -16.17 -11.27
C GLU A 185 1.72 -14.75 -11.33
N SER A 186 1.47 -14.02 -12.43
CA SER A 186 1.92 -12.65 -12.68
C SER A 186 1.14 -11.58 -11.88
N SER A 187 -0.10 -11.88 -11.48
CA SER A 187 -0.95 -11.00 -10.65
C SER A 187 -0.50 -10.95 -9.18
N GLY A 188 0.34 -11.90 -8.77
CA GLY A 188 0.67 -12.12 -7.36
C GLY A 188 1.70 -11.16 -6.77
N ILE A 189 2.52 -10.45 -7.57
CA ILE A 189 3.66 -9.68 -7.02
C ILE A 189 3.17 -8.53 -6.14
N GLY A 190 2.22 -7.72 -6.61
CA GLY A 190 1.69 -6.59 -5.85
C GLY A 190 1.02 -7.01 -4.54
N LEU A 191 0.17 -8.03 -4.59
CA LEU A 191 -0.53 -8.55 -3.40
C LEU A 191 0.43 -9.26 -2.43
N LYS A 192 1.40 -10.04 -2.93
CA LYS A 192 2.46 -10.65 -2.11
C LYS A 192 3.30 -9.58 -1.41
N ASN A 193 3.59 -8.47 -2.09
CA ASN A 193 4.32 -7.35 -1.48
C ASN A 193 3.51 -6.71 -0.34
N VAL A 194 2.21 -6.48 -0.53
CA VAL A 194 1.36 -5.93 0.55
C VAL A 194 1.26 -6.91 1.72
N GLN A 195 1.06 -8.20 1.45
CA GLN A 195 1.06 -9.22 2.49
C GLN A 195 2.38 -9.23 3.28
N ARG A 196 3.52 -9.16 2.57
CA ARG A 196 4.84 -9.09 3.20
C ARG A 196 5.00 -7.82 4.06
N ARG A 197 4.51 -6.67 3.58
CA ARG A 197 4.54 -5.41 4.35
C ARG A 197 3.67 -5.49 5.61
N LEU A 198 2.48 -6.09 5.52
CA LEU A 198 1.59 -6.30 6.65
C LEU A 198 2.22 -7.21 7.72
N GLU A 199 2.88 -8.30 7.30
CA GLU A 199 3.61 -9.19 8.21
C GLU A 199 4.75 -8.48 8.95
N LEU A 200 5.45 -7.57 8.26
CA LEU A 200 6.59 -6.83 8.83
C LEU A 200 6.16 -5.68 9.75
N LEU A 201 5.08 -4.98 9.41
CA LEU A 201 4.70 -3.71 10.07
C LEU A 201 3.54 -3.86 11.06
N TYR A 202 2.66 -4.84 10.86
CA TYR A 202 1.46 -5.05 11.68
C TYR A 202 1.39 -6.47 12.25
N PRO A 203 2.47 -7.02 12.85
CA PRO A 203 2.42 -8.38 13.37
C PRO A 203 1.29 -8.51 14.40
N HIS A 204 0.41 -9.50 14.20
CA HIS A 204 -0.78 -9.76 15.03
C HIS A 204 -1.89 -8.68 15.03
N ASN A 205 -1.69 -7.53 14.38
CA ASN A 205 -2.65 -6.43 14.31
C ASN A 205 -3.33 -6.29 12.94
N HIS A 206 -3.20 -7.31 12.08
CA HIS A 206 -3.85 -7.34 10.78
C HIS A 206 -4.52 -8.68 10.51
N LYS A 207 -5.56 -8.64 9.67
CA LYS A 207 -6.18 -9.80 9.04
C LYS A 207 -6.43 -9.47 7.57
N LEU A 208 -5.81 -10.23 6.67
CA LEU A 208 -6.01 -10.12 5.23
C LEU A 208 -6.67 -11.38 4.71
N ASP A 209 -7.83 -11.24 4.07
CA ASP A 209 -8.55 -12.32 3.37
C ASP A 209 -8.66 -11.97 1.89
N ILE A 210 -8.14 -12.85 1.04
CA ILE A 210 -8.20 -12.70 -0.43
C ILE A 210 -8.83 -13.96 -1.00
N LYS A 211 -9.93 -13.80 -1.73
CA LYS A 211 -10.67 -14.92 -2.28
C LYS A 211 -11.27 -14.61 -3.63
N THR A 212 -11.44 -15.66 -4.42
CA THR A 212 -12.17 -15.63 -5.68
C THR A 212 -13.38 -16.54 -5.54
N GLU A 213 -14.58 -15.98 -5.59
CA GLU A 213 -15.84 -16.72 -5.45
C GLU A 213 -16.91 -16.09 -6.35
N ASP A 214 -17.77 -16.91 -6.94
CA ASP A 214 -18.94 -16.46 -7.73
C ASP A 214 -18.63 -15.45 -8.86
N GLY A 215 -17.45 -15.54 -9.47
CA GLY A 215 -17.00 -14.61 -10.52
C GLY A 215 -16.51 -13.26 -10.00
N TRP A 216 -16.29 -13.13 -8.68
CA TRP A 216 -15.72 -11.95 -8.04
C TRP A 216 -14.37 -12.25 -7.43
N PHE A 217 -13.44 -11.32 -7.58
CA PHE A 217 -12.23 -11.24 -6.78
C PHE A 217 -12.48 -10.30 -5.61
N LYS A 218 -12.22 -10.75 -4.38
CA LYS A 218 -12.52 -10.01 -3.15
C LYS A 218 -11.30 -9.95 -2.25
N VAL A 219 -11.03 -8.76 -1.74
CA VAL A 219 -9.99 -8.49 -0.73
C VAL A 219 -10.65 -7.84 0.46
N ASN A 220 -10.43 -8.38 1.66
CA ASN A 220 -10.82 -7.79 2.92
C ASN A 220 -9.59 -7.65 3.81
N LEU A 221 -9.28 -6.42 4.20
CA LEU A 221 -8.23 -6.09 5.15
C LEU A 221 -8.85 -5.48 6.41
N GLY A 222 -8.58 -6.08 7.56
CA GLY A 222 -8.85 -5.48 8.87
C GLY A 222 -7.54 -5.15 9.56
N LEU A 223 -7.42 -3.93 10.09
CA LEU A 223 -6.31 -3.44 10.89
C LEU A 223 -6.81 -2.96 12.25
N THR A 224 -6.04 -3.26 13.30
CA THR A 224 -6.17 -2.60 14.61
C THR A 224 -5.11 -1.49 14.67
N LEU A 225 -5.54 -0.23 14.74
CA LEU A 225 -4.71 0.97 14.62
C LEU A 225 -4.75 1.81 15.90
#